data_AF-A0A1N7SQA2-F1
#
_entry.id   AF-A0A1N7SQA2-F1
#
_cell.length_a   1.000
_cell.length_b   1.000
_cell.length_c   1.000
_cell.angle_alpha   90.00
_cell.angle_beta   90.00
_cell.angle_gamma   90.00
#
_symmetry.space_group_name_H-M   'P 1'
#
loop_
_entity.id
_entity.type
_entity.pdbx_description
1 polymer ?
#
loop_
_entity_poly.entity_id
_entity_poly.type
_entity_poly.pdbx_seq_one_letter_code
_entity_poly.pdbx_strand_id
1 'polypeptide(L)'
;MTYGYHQGRPEHYPLEPDLHGTRHWFVTSEATGEDRADALAALAGLAHLEVWCVDKYMAHAGAGATHALPSAVARWFDDESDLLWALEHAMCRAAIGLRIYALGTQPFIRSIRQLADRCAIAPEAVRVAHSGGALSRV
;
A
#
# COMPACT_ATOMS: atom_id res chain seq x y z
N MET A 1 31.14 -24.31 20.38
CA MET A 1 29.75 -24.49 19.91
C MET A 1 28.93 -23.38 20.53
N THR A 2 28.56 -22.38 19.73
CA THR A 2 27.76 -21.23 20.18
C THR A 2 26.71 -21.01 19.10
N TYR A 3 25.46 -21.35 19.42
CA TYR A 3 24.30 -21.07 18.59
C TYR A 3 23.94 -19.59 18.77
N GLY A 4 23.86 -18.83 17.67
CA GLY A 4 23.43 -17.43 17.66
C GLY A 4 22.56 -17.18 16.43
N TYR A 5 21.26 -17.07 16.67
CA TYR A 5 20.16 -16.85 15.73
C TYR A 5 20.53 -16.13 14.42
N HIS A 6 20.43 -16.84 13.29
CA HIS A 6 20.10 -16.19 12.02
C HIS A 6 18.64 -15.74 12.10
N GLN A 7 18.38 -14.57 12.69
CA GLN A 7 17.13 -13.86 12.42
C GLN A 7 17.15 -13.54 10.93
N GLY A 8 16.43 -14.35 10.15
CA GLY A 8 16.23 -14.12 8.73
C GLY A 8 15.78 -12.68 8.53
N ARG A 9 16.50 -11.94 7.67
CA ARG A 9 16.07 -10.60 7.25
C ARG A 9 14.61 -10.70 6.82
N PRO A 10 13.72 -9.78 7.25
CA PRO A 10 12.49 -9.59 6.51
C PRO A 10 12.88 -9.16 5.10
N GLU A 11 12.82 -10.08 4.14
CA GLU A 11 13.00 -9.77 2.74
C GLU A 11 11.90 -8.77 2.36
N HIS A 12 12.30 -7.52 2.17
CA HIS A 12 11.44 -6.49 1.64
C HIS A 12 11.30 -6.81 0.14
N TYR A 13 10.27 -7.58 -0.21
CA TYR A 13 9.94 -7.81 -1.60
C TYR A 13 9.27 -6.54 -2.15
N PRO A 14 9.85 -5.91 -3.19
CA PRO A 14 9.23 -4.74 -3.80
C PRO A 14 7.85 -5.10 -4.35
N LEU A 15 6.90 -4.16 -4.29
CA LEU A 15 5.59 -4.33 -4.90
C LEU A 15 5.76 -4.45 -6.41
N GLU A 16 5.49 -5.63 -6.95
CA GLU A 16 5.52 -5.85 -8.39
C GLU A 16 4.18 -5.41 -9.01
N PRO A 17 4.20 -4.52 -10.03
CA PRO A 17 2.99 -4.12 -10.73
C PRO A 17 2.35 -5.31 -11.47
N ASP A 18 1.03 -5.28 -11.57
CA ASP A 18 0.26 -6.27 -12.33
C ASP A 18 -0.35 -5.55 -13.52
N LEU A 19 0.16 -5.76 -14.73
CA LEU A 19 -0.26 -5.00 -15.91
C LEU A 19 -1.61 -5.47 -16.49
N HIS A 20 -2.20 -6.53 -15.93
CA HIS A 20 -3.47 -7.08 -16.42
C HIS A 20 -4.69 -6.50 -15.69
N GLY A 21 -4.46 -5.71 -14.62
CA GLY A 21 -5.53 -4.96 -13.96
C GLY A 21 -6.07 -3.83 -14.84
N THR A 22 -7.34 -3.50 -14.64
CA THR A 22 -7.99 -2.32 -15.26
C THR A 22 -8.06 -1.14 -14.29
N ARG A 23 -7.89 -1.41 -12.99
CA ARG A 23 -7.84 -0.43 -11.91
C ARG A 23 -6.80 -0.85 -10.89
N HIS A 24 -6.04 0.12 -10.41
CA HIS A 24 -4.95 -0.13 -9.47
C HIS A 24 -5.12 0.76 -8.25
N TRP A 25 -5.18 0.17 -7.06
CA TRP A 25 -5.25 0.90 -5.81
C TRP A 25 -3.99 0.64 -4.99
N PHE A 26 -3.22 1.69 -4.75
CA PHE A 26 -2.13 1.66 -3.79
C PHE A 26 -2.62 2.18 -2.45
N VAL A 27 -2.56 1.35 -1.41
CA VAL A 27 -3.13 1.65 -0.09
C VAL A 27 -2.01 1.61 0.93
N THR A 28 -1.84 2.68 1.70
CA THR A 28 -0.75 2.78 2.67
C THR A 28 -1.17 3.41 3.99
N SER A 29 -0.68 2.81 5.08
CA SER A 29 -0.86 3.28 6.47
C SER A 29 0.46 3.09 7.21
N GLU A 30 0.87 4.10 7.98
CA GLU A 30 2.07 4.08 8.84
C GLU A 30 3.38 3.70 8.13
N ALA A 31 3.46 3.84 6.81
CA ALA A 31 4.68 3.57 6.03
C ALA A 31 5.62 4.79 6.03
N THR A 32 6.93 4.52 6.03
CA THR A 32 7.94 5.59 5.90
C THR A 32 7.83 6.29 4.55
N GLY A 33 8.29 7.55 4.47
CA GLY A 33 8.30 8.30 3.21
C GLY A 33 9.17 7.65 2.13
N GLU A 34 10.27 6.99 2.52
CA GLU A 34 11.16 6.25 1.63
C GLU A 34 10.47 5.01 1.06
N ASP A 35 9.91 4.15 1.92
CA ASP A 35 9.17 2.94 1.47
C ASP A 35 8.03 3.31 0.52
N ARG A 36 7.35 4.44 0.81
CA ARG A 36 6.26 4.94 -0.04
C ARG A 36 6.77 5.43 -1.39
N ALA A 37 7.89 6.14 -1.42
CA ALA A 37 8.50 6.63 -2.65
C ALA A 37 8.96 5.46 -3.53
N ASP A 38 9.59 4.44 -2.94
CA ASP A 38 10.03 3.24 -3.65
C ASP A 38 8.85 2.44 -4.22
N ALA A 39 7.80 2.26 -3.41
CA ALA A 39 6.56 1.62 -3.87
C ALA A 39 5.89 2.40 -5.01
N LEU A 40 5.79 3.73 -4.89
CA LEU A 40 5.23 4.57 -5.95
C LEU A 40 6.07 4.52 -7.23
N ALA A 41 7.40 4.50 -7.11
CA ALA A 41 8.30 4.35 -8.25
C ALA A 41 8.09 3.01 -8.97
N ALA A 42 7.90 1.92 -8.22
CA ALA A 42 7.59 0.61 -8.79
C ALA A 42 6.24 0.57 -9.51
N LEU A 43 5.27 1.38 -9.07
CA LEU A 43 3.90 1.43 -9.62
C LEU A 43 3.70 2.53 -10.67
N ALA A 44 4.72 3.34 -10.97
CA ALA A 44 4.62 4.54 -11.80
C ALA A 44 4.15 4.30 -13.25
N GLY A 45 4.23 3.06 -13.75
CA GLY A 45 3.78 2.66 -15.07
C GLY A 45 2.32 2.19 -15.15
N LEU A 46 1.60 2.13 -14.04
CA LEU A 46 0.22 1.65 -14.00
C LEU A 46 -0.76 2.72 -14.48
N ALA A 47 -1.62 2.37 -15.43
CA ALA A 47 -2.74 3.21 -15.82
C ALA A 47 -3.79 3.22 -14.69
N HIS A 48 -4.44 4.36 -14.44
CA HIS A 48 -5.53 4.48 -13.45
C HIS A 48 -5.16 4.03 -12.02
N LEU A 49 -4.00 4.50 -11.53
CA LEU A 49 -3.58 4.29 -10.14
C LEU A 49 -4.32 5.28 -9.20
N GLU A 50 -5.03 4.76 -8.21
CA GLU A 50 -5.52 5.56 -7.07
C GLU A 50 -4.66 5.27 -5.83
N VAL A 51 -4.24 6.32 -5.14
CA VAL A 51 -3.44 6.23 -3.92
C VAL A 51 -4.34 6.55 -2.72
N TRP A 52 -4.40 5.65 -1.74
CA TRP A 52 -5.20 5.75 -0.53
C TRP A 52 -4.26 5.75 0.66
N CYS A 53 -4.20 6.85 1.40
CA CYS A 53 -3.17 7.02 2.44
C CYS A 53 -3.71 7.63 3.72
N VAL A 54 -3.27 7.06 4.85
CA VAL A 54 -3.37 7.70 6.16
C VAL A 54 -2.08 8.48 6.39
N ASP A 55 -2.17 9.80 6.48
CA ASP A 55 -1.00 10.61 6.77
C ASP A 55 -1.37 11.91 7.50
N LYS A 56 -1.12 11.92 8.81
CA LYS A 56 -1.31 13.10 9.67
C LYS A 56 -0.28 14.20 9.39
N TYR A 57 0.85 13.88 8.77
CA TYR A 57 1.95 14.82 8.50
C TYR A 57 1.86 15.46 7.10
N MET A 58 1.32 14.75 6.11
CA MET A 58 1.10 15.28 4.75
C MET A 58 -0.14 16.19 4.62
N ALA A 59 -1.07 16.15 5.58
CA ALA A 59 -2.17 17.12 5.63
C ALA A 59 -1.68 18.57 5.79
N HIS A 60 -0.48 18.77 6.37
CA HIS A 60 0.16 20.09 6.50
C HIS A 60 1.23 20.38 5.44
N ALA A 61 1.84 19.35 4.85
CA ALA A 61 2.78 19.47 3.74
C ALA A 61 2.04 19.28 2.41
N GLY A 62 1.24 20.28 2.03
CA GLY A 62 0.44 20.26 0.82
C GLY A 62 1.20 19.75 -0.41
N ALA A 63 0.57 18.82 -1.13
CA ALA A 63 0.81 18.48 -2.54
C ALA A 63 2.20 17.96 -2.98
N GLY A 64 3.19 17.81 -2.10
CA GLY A 64 4.56 17.50 -2.50
C GLY A 64 4.81 16.08 -3.03
N ALA A 65 4.20 15.06 -2.42
CA ALA A 65 4.48 13.66 -2.76
C ALA A 65 3.67 13.12 -3.96
N THR A 66 2.53 13.74 -4.29
CA THR A 66 1.62 13.29 -5.35
C THR A 66 1.86 13.95 -6.70
N HIS A 67 2.75 14.95 -6.79
CA HIS A 67 3.15 15.55 -8.07
C HIS A 67 4.00 14.62 -8.95
N ALA A 68 4.41 13.44 -8.45
CA ALA A 68 5.22 12.50 -9.20
C ALA A 68 4.44 11.67 -10.24
N LEU A 69 3.10 11.64 -10.20
CA LEU A 69 2.29 10.83 -11.11
C LEU A 69 1.12 11.65 -11.69
N PRO A 70 1.21 12.11 -12.95
CA PRO A 70 0.20 13.01 -13.55
C PRO A 70 -1.19 12.38 -13.72
N SER A 71 -1.31 11.06 -13.55
CA SER A 71 -2.56 10.30 -13.72
C SER A 71 -3.07 9.67 -12.43
N ALA A 72 -2.42 9.91 -11.29
CA ALA A 72 -2.79 9.27 -10.03
C ALA A 72 -3.79 10.13 -9.24
N VAL A 73 -4.87 9.49 -8.75
CA VAL A 73 -5.83 10.15 -7.85
C VAL A 73 -5.46 9.80 -6.42
N ALA A 74 -5.08 10.79 -5.62
CA ALA A 74 -4.76 10.59 -4.21
C ALA A 74 -5.96 10.90 -3.29
N ARG A 75 -6.21 10.01 -2.33
CA ARG A 75 -7.22 10.11 -1.29
C ARG A 75 -6.54 10.01 0.08
N TRP A 76 -6.73 11.05 0.88
CA TRP A 76 -6.14 11.18 2.20
C TRP A 76 -7.20 10.95 3.27
N PHE A 77 -6.81 10.27 4.35
CA PHE A 77 -7.67 9.94 5.48
C PHE A 77 -6.99 10.36 6.79
N ASP A 78 -7.79 10.80 7.75
CA ASP A 78 -7.31 11.27 9.06
C ASP A 78 -6.83 10.11 9.96
N ASP A 79 -7.46 8.94 9.82
CA ASP A 79 -7.05 7.71 10.49
C ASP A 79 -7.33 6.45 9.65
N GLU A 80 -6.80 5.33 10.13
CA GLU A 80 -6.90 4.03 9.47
C GLU A 80 -8.34 3.50 9.42
N SER A 81 -9.17 3.77 10.41
CA SER A 81 -10.55 3.30 10.45
C SER A 81 -11.37 3.92 9.32
N ASP A 82 -11.20 5.23 9.11
CA ASP A 82 -11.86 5.96 8.02
C ASP A 82 -11.40 5.45 6.64
N LEU A 83 -10.09 5.20 6.49
CA LEU A 83 -9.55 4.60 5.28
C LEU A 83 -10.16 3.21 5.04
N LEU A 84 -10.12 2.32 6.03
CA LEU A 84 -10.61 0.95 5.91
C LEU A 84 -12.10 0.91 5.60
N TRP A 85 -12.89 1.79 6.22
CA TRP A 85 -14.32 1.93 5.95
C TRP A 85 -14.60 2.39 4.52
N ALA A 86 -13.93 3.46 4.06
CA ALA A 86 -14.09 3.96 2.71
C ALA A 86 -13.63 2.93 1.65
N LEU A 87 -12.54 2.22 1.96
CA LEU A 87 -11.98 1.18 1.10
C LEU A 87 -12.93 -0.02 0.98
N GLU A 88 -13.55 -0.46 2.08
CA GLU A 88 -14.58 -1.52 2.07
C GLU A 88 -15.71 -1.17 1.10
N HIS A 89 -16.24 0.05 1.23
CA HIS A 89 -17.35 0.51 0.40
C HIS A 89 -16.95 0.61 -1.08
N ALA A 90 -15.71 1.04 -1.36
CA ALA A 90 -15.20 1.11 -2.72
C ALA A 90 -14.97 -0.29 -3.32
N MET A 91 -14.34 -1.21 -2.58
CA MET A 91 -14.04 -2.57 -3.03
C MET A 91 -15.31 -3.32 -3.43
N CYS A 92 -16.36 -3.24 -2.61
CA CYS A 92 -17.66 -3.84 -2.89
C CYS A 92 -18.27 -3.41 -4.24
N ARG A 93 -17.91 -2.22 -4.75
CA ARG A 93 -18.43 -1.67 -6.01
C ARG A 93 -17.49 -1.85 -7.19
N ALA A 94 -16.22 -2.18 -6.95
CA ALA A 94 -15.15 -2.15 -7.95
C ALA A 94 -14.48 -3.52 -8.17
N ALA A 95 -15.07 -4.62 -7.73
CA ALA A 95 -14.40 -5.92 -7.63
C ALA A 95 -13.81 -6.47 -8.95
N ILE A 96 -14.36 -6.13 -10.11
CA ILE A 96 -13.89 -6.67 -11.40
C ILE A 96 -12.65 -5.91 -11.89
N GLY A 97 -11.54 -6.62 -12.07
CA GLY A 97 -10.30 -6.08 -12.66
C GLY A 97 -9.50 -5.15 -11.75
N LEU A 98 -9.90 -5.04 -10.48
CA LEU A 98 -9.20 -4.28 -9.46
C LEU A 98 -7.96 -5.03 -8.96
N ARG A 99 -6.84 -4.32 -8.85
CA ARG A 99 -5.60 -4.75 -8.20
C ARG A 99 -5.31 -3.85 -7.01
N ILE A 100 -5.03 -4.44 -5.86
CA ILE A 100 -4.74 -3.73 -4.61
C ILE A 100 -3.28 -3.98 -4.24
N TYR A 101 -2.56 -2.91 -3.93
CA TYR A 101 -1.18 -2.91 -3.49
C TYR A 101 -1.14 -2.29 -2.09
N ALA A 102 -0.91 -3.09 -1.05
CA ALA A 102 -0.91 -2.60 0.33
C ALA A 102 0.52 -2.43 0.86
N LEU A 103 0.82 -1.27 1.44
CA LEU A 103 2.09 -0.98 2.12
C LEU A 103 1.84 -0.47 3.55
N GLY A 104 2.31 -1.20 4.54
CA GLY A 104 2.19 -0.76 5.94
C GLY A 104 2.58 -1.82 6.94
N THR A 105 2.10 -1.67 8.17
CA THR A 105 2.38 -2.60 9.26
C THR A 105 1.66 -3.95 9.05
N GLN A 106 2.12 -5.00 9.75
CA GLN A 106 1.48 -6.32 9.67
C GLN A 106 -0.01 -6.33 10.07
N PRO A 107 -0.45 -5.62 11.14
CA PRO A 107 -1.87 -5.50 11.46
C PRO A 107 -2.68 -4.86 10.33
N PHE A 108 -2.19 -3.77 9.76
CA PHE A 108 -2.85 -3.09 8.64
C PHE A 108 -3.04 -4.01 7.43
N ILE A 109 -1.96 -4.68 7.01
CA ILE A 109 -2.02 -5.61 5.86
C ILE A 109 -3.00 -6.75 6.12
N ARG A 110 -3.09 -7.25 7.36
CA ARG A 110 -4.08 -8.25 7.74
C ARG A 110 -5.50 -7.72 7.57
N SER A 111 -5.78 -6.49 8.00
CA SER A 111 -7.09 -5.84 7.81
C SER A 111 -7.45 -5.70 6.33
N ILE A 112 -6.50 -5.28 5.48
CA ILE A 112 -6.73 -5.18 4.03
C ILE A 112 -7.08 -6.54 3.41
N ARG A 113 -6.37 -7.61 3.78
CA ARG A 113 -6.67 -8.96 3.29
C ARG A 113 -8.05 -9.45 3.72
N GLN A 114 -8.44 -9.19 4.97
CA GLN A 114 -9.77 -9.53 5.47
C GLN A 114 -10.87 -8.74 4.75
N LEU A 115 -10.63 -7.46 4.44
CA LEU A 115 -11.55 -6.65 3.64
C LEU A 115 -11.71 -7.18 2.22
N ALA A 116 -10.60 -7.48 1.56
CA ALA A 116 -10.58 -8.05 0.22
C ALA A 116 -11.37 -9.38 0.16
N ASP A 117 -11.15 -10.27 1.13
CA ASP A 117 -11.87 -11.53 1.27
C ASP A 117 -13.39 -11.32 1.41
N ARG A 118 -13.81 -10.40 2.30
CA ARG A 118 -15.24 -10.04 2.46
C ARG A 118 -15.86 -9.44 1.20
N CYS A 119 -15.07 -8.77 0.37
CA CYS A 119 -15.51 -8.18 -0.88
C CYS A 119 -15.38 -9.13 -2.09
N ALA A 120 -15.07 -10.42 -1.85
CA ALA A 120 -14.82 -11.43 -2.88
C ALA A 120 -13.73 -11.04 -3.90
N ILE A 121 -12.74 -10.26 -3.45
CA ILE A 121 -11.54 -9.97 -4.24
C ILE A 121 -10.61 -11.17 -4.15
N ALA A 122 -10.17 -11.67 -5.31
CA ALA A 122 -9.27 -12.80 -5.37
C ALA A 122 -7.94 -12.48 -4.63
N PRO A 123 -7.38 -13.43 -3.86
CA PRO A 123 -6.17 -13.18 -3.07
C PRO A 123 -4.97 -12.77 -3.95
N GLU A 124 -4.87 -13.28 -5.18
CA GLU A 124 -3.85 -12.90 -6.16
C GLU A 124 -3.99 -11.45 -6.67
N ALA A 125 -5.15 -10.83 -6.50
CA ALA A 125 -5.37 -9.42 -6.81
C ALA A 125 -4.89 -8.48 -5.71
N VAL A 126 -4.45 -9.02 -4.56
CA VAL A 126 -3.93 -8.25 -3.42
C VAL A 126 -2.44 -8.55 -3.24
N ARG A 127 -1.59 -7.58 -3.61
CA ARG A 127 -0.15 -7.61 -3.39
C ARG A 127 0.19 -6.76 -2.17
N VAL A 128 1.12 -7.24 -1.34
CA VAL A 128 1.42 -6.58 -0.06
C VAL A 128 2.91 -6.47 0.14
N ALA A 129 3.35 -5.36 0.72
CA ALA A 129 4.71 -5.14 1.20
C ALA A 129 4.64 -4.59 2.62
N HIS A 130 5.53 -5.08 3.49
CA HIS A 130 5.59 -4.61 4.87
C HIS A 130 6.49 -3.37 4.96
N SER A 131 6.02 -2.32 5.62
CA SER A 131 6.89 -1.24 6.08
C SER A 131 7.42 -1.63 7.46
N GLY A 132 8.74 -1.81 7.56
CA GLY A 132 9.34 -2.53 8.68
C GLY A 132 10.85 -2.45 8.76
N GLY A 133 11.34 -1.25 9.07
CA GLY A 133 12.63 -1.03 9.72
C GLY A 133 13.72 -0.43 8.83
N ALA A 134 13.70 0.89 8.67
CA ALA A 134 14.94 1.64 8.44
C ALA A 134 15.94 1.28 9.54
N LEU A 135 16.91 0.42 9.24
CA LEU A 135 18.17 0.41 9.97
C LEU A 135 19.04 1.45 9.29
N SER A 136 19.24 2.57 9.98
CA SER A 136 20.19 3.61 9.65
C SER A 136 21.47 3.01 9.07
N ARG A 137 21.80 3.44 7.86
CA ARG A 137 23.12 3.31 7.25
C ARG A 137 24.18 3.77 8.25
N VAL A 138 25.05 2.85 8.68
CA VAL A 138 26.37 3.14 9.27
C VAL A 138 27.43 2.50 8.38
#